data_AF-A0A180FZH3-F1
#
_entry.id   AF-A0A180FZH3-F1
#
_cell.length_a   1.000
_cell.length_b   1.000
_cell.length_c   1.000
_cell.angle_alpha   90.00
_cell.angle_beta   90.00
_cell.angle_gamma   90.00
#
_symmetry.space_group_name_H-M   'P 1'
#
loop_
_entity.id
_entity.type
_entity.pdbx_description
1 polymer ?
#
loop_
_entity_poly.entity_id
_entity_poly.type
_entity_poly.pdbx_seq_one_letter_code
_entity_poly.pdbx_strand_id
1 'polypeptide(L)'
;MSSDKAPALEHVKINVGLDSSGSNQKVSSARLPILTAPGPNSNYIDWELVVSAYFVAVGVKYVLKEVPANQRTPTWTNDNSAVVAVLTQAIDLANLCYVRAFREDACGMWSALKKAHLDSSTGGRIYWIRKLLHSKMEGDDILAHLDTMSQSYERLNALVTPEKPLTPSEVHSAALLSSIPDDWINCVSHLMNQDDIPTETIALALKNEHT
;
A
#
# COMPACT_ATOMS: atom_id res chain seq x y z
N MET A 1 -20.09 -11.38 28.20
CA MET A 1 -20.63 -11.24 26.83
C MET A 1 -20.35 -9.82 26.37
N SER A 2 -19.18 -9.59 25.77
CA SER A 2 -18.89 -8.34 25.05
C SER A 2 -18.66 -8.76 23.61
N SER A 3 -19.59 -8.37 22.73
CA SER A 3 -19.51 -8.69 21.31
C SER A 3 -18.70 -7.56 20.66
N ASP A 4 -17.41 -7.82 20.40
CA ASP A 4 -16.64 -6.95 19.52
C ASP A 4 -17.21 -7.05 18.11
N LYS A 5 -17.74 -5.92 17.65
CA LYS A 5 -18.35 -5.77 16.35
C LYS A 5 -17.22 -5.39 15.40
N ALA A 6 -16.92 -6.26 14.43
CA ALA A 6 -15.98 -5.95 13.35
C ALA A 6 -16.32 -4.59 12.71
N PRO A 7 -15.32 -3.77 12.35
CA PRO A 7 -15.57 -2.45 11.77
C PRO A 7 -16.32 -2.63 10.44
N ALA A 8 -17.48 -1.99 10.34
CA ALA A 8 -18.26 -1.99 9.10
C ALA A 8 -17.47 -1.23 8.04
N LEU A 9 -17.20 -1.89 6.90
CA LEU A 9 -16.62 -1.23 5.72
C LEU A 9 -17.57 -0.13 5.25
N GLU A 10 -17.13 1.12 5.35
CA GLU A 10 -17.85 2.24 4.77
C GLU A 10 -17.74 2.20 3.23
N HIS A 11 -18.84 2.51 2.55
CA HIS A 11 -18.96 2.36 1.10
C HIS A 11 -19.44 3.65 0.44
N VAL A 12 -18.86 4.00 -0.70
CA VAL A 12 -19.31 5.13 -1.53
C VAL A 12 -19.96 4.64 -2.81
N LYS A 13 -21.09 5.25 -3.18
CA LYS A 13 -21.81 4.99 -4.43
C LYS A 13 -21.27 5.89 -5.53
N ILE A 14 -20.73 5.30 -6.59
CA ILE A 14 -20.22 6.05 -7.76
C ILE A 14 -21.20 5.91 -8.91
N ASN A 15 -21.47 7.00 -9.63
CA ASN A 15 -22.20 7.00 -10.90
C ASN A 15 -21.26 7.55 -11.98
N VAL A 16 -20.80 6.71 -12.91
CA VAL A 16 -20.03 7.16 -14.07
C VAL A 16 -20.94 7.07 -15.29
N GLY A 17 -21.38 8.23 -15.78
CA GLY A 17 -22.06 8.32 -17.07
C GLY A 17 -21.01 8.31 -18.18
N LEU A 18 -21.00 7.25 -18.99
CA LEU A 18 -20.26 7.23 -20.25
C LEU A 18 -21.28 7.52 -21.36
N ASP A 19 -21.27 8.73 -21.89
CA ASP A 19 -22.09 9.08 -23.05
C ASP A 19 -21.42 8.52 -24.32
N SER A 20 -21.64 7.24 -24.58
CA SER A 20 -21.42 6.66 -25.91
C SER A 20 -22.76 6.26 -26.51
N SER A 21 -23.07 6.89 -27.64
CA SER A 21 -24.24 6.57 -28.45
C SER A 21 -24.20 5.08 -28.82
N GLY A 22 -25.19 4.31 -28.36
CA GLY A 22 -25.43 2.95 -28.83
C GLY A 22 -25.09 1.79 -27.88
N SER A 23 -25.53 1.83 -26.63
CA SER A 23 -26.31 0.74 -25.98
C SER A 23 -26.60 1.15 -24.53
N ASN A 24 -27.86 1.05 -24.09
CA ASN A 24 -28.25 1.27 -22.71
C ASN A 24 -27.74 0.12 -21.82
N GLN A 25 -26.45 0.08 -21.53
CA GLN A 25 -25.95 -0.60 -20.34
C GLN A 25 -25.88 0.43 -19.23
N LYS A 26 -26.96 0.46 -18.44
CA LYS A 26 -27.03 1.20 -17.18
C LYS A 26 -25.91 0.67 -16.28
N VAL A 27 -24.78 1.36 -16.24
CA VAL A 27 -23.66 1.02 -15.35
C VAL A 27 -24.19 1.08 -13.93
N SER A 28 -24.34 -0.09 -13.31
CA SER A 28 -24.77 -0.20 -11.92
C SER A 28 -23.75 0.53 -11.05
N SER A 29 -24.23 1.43 -10.19
CA SER A 29 -23.42 2.10 -9.19
C SER A 29 -22.62 1.06 -8.38
N ALA A 30 -21.34 0.94 -8.65
CA ALA A 30 -20.45 0.07 -7.90
C ALA A 30 -20.15 0.75 -6.56
N ARG A 31 -20.32 -0.01 -5.46
CA ARG A 31 -19.91 0.43 -4.13
C ARG A 31 -18.44 0.09 -3.96
N LEU A 32 -17.57 1.08 -4.13
CA LEU A 32 -16.14 0.88 -3.86
C LEU A 32 -15.88 0.95 -2.34
N PRO A 33 -14.94 0.14 -1.83
CA PRO A 33 -14.50 0.24 -0.45
C PRO A 33 -13.78 1.59 -0.23
N ILE A 34 -13.91 2.14 0.97
CA ILE A 34 -13.09 3.29 1.39
C ILE A 34 -11.72 2.78 1.86
N LEU A 35 -10.66 3.39 1.33
CA LEU A 35 -9.30 3.17 1.82
C LEU A 35 -9.16 3.82 3.20
N THR A 36 -8.90 3.01 4.21
CA THR A 36 -8.67 3.46 5.60
C THR A 36 -7.36 4.24 5.71
N ALA A 37 -7.03 4.77 6.89
CA ALA A 37 -5.73 5.40 7.11
C ALA A 37 -4.55 4.42 6.88
N PRO A 38 -3.35 4.92 6.52
CA PRO A 38 -2.16 4.08 6.41
C PRO A 38 -1.72 3.52 7.76
N GLY A 39 -0.95 2.43 7.71
CA GLY A 39 -0.41 1.76 8.90
C GLY A 39 -0.68 0.25 8.90
N PRO A 40 -0.38 -0.44 10.01
CA PRO A 40 -0.44 -1.90 10.08
C PRO A 40 -1.81 -2.50 9.73
N ASN A 41 -2.89 -1.76 10.01
CA ASN A 41 -4.28 -2.19 9.83
C ASN A 41 -4.92 -1.63 8.54
N SER A 42 -4.12 -1.04 7.64
CA SER A 42 -4.59 -0.46 6.37
C SER A 42 -5.27 -1.49 5.47
N ASN A 43 -6.49 -1.27 5.00
CA ASN A 43 -7.13 -2.19 4.04
C ASN A 43 -6.59 -2.08 2.59
N TYR A 44 -5.43 -1.46 2.37
CA TYR A 44 -4.92 -1.14 1.03
C TYR A 44 -4.83 -2.33 0.07
N ILE A 45 -4.39 -3.51 0.51
CA ILE A 45 -4.21 -4.66 -0.39
C ILE A 45 -5.56 -5.09 -0.99
N ASP A 46 -6.59 -5.21 -0.14
CA ASP A 46 -7.95 -5.53 -0.59
C ASP A 46 -8.56 -4.38 -1.41
N TRP A 47 -8.34 -3.14 -0.96
CA TRP A 47 -8.82 -1.95 -1.66
C TRP A 47 -8.23 -1.84 -3.06
N GLU A 48 -6.90 -2.04 -3.20
CA GLU A 48 -6.17 -1.99 -4.46
C GLU A 48 -6.74 -3.04 -5.42
N LEU A 49 -6.96 -4.27 -4.94
CA LEU A 49 -7.56 -5.35 -5.72
C LEU A 49 -8.93 -4.96 -6.27
N VAL A 50 -9.84 -4.50 -5.42
CA VAL A 50 -11.22 -4.17 -5.79
C VAL A 50 -11.28 -2.96 -6.74
N VAL A 51 -10.56 -1.89 -6.42
CA VAL A 51 -10.55 -0.66 -7.22
C VAL A 51 -9.85 -0.87 -8.57
N SER A 52 -8.75 -1.63 -8.60
CA SER A 52 -8.08 -2.01 -9.84
C SER A 52 -8.99 -2.85 -10.74
N ALA A 53 -9.72 -3.82 -10.18
CA ALA A 53 -10.68 -4.62 -10.93
C ALA A 53 -11.83 -3.77 -11.52
N TYR A 54 -12.32 -2.79 -10.75
CA TYR A 54 -13.30 -1.83 -11.25
C TYR A 54 -12.77 -1.02 -12.44
N PHE A 55 -11.55 -0.50 -12.36
CA PHE A 55 -10.93 0.25 -13.46
C PHE A 55 -10.64 -0.60 -14.70
N VAL A 56 -10.36 -1.90 -14.54
CA VAL A 56 -10.33 -2.84 -15.67
C VAL A 56 -11.69 -2.94 -16.32
N ALA A 57 -12.75 -3.18 -15.52
CA ALA A 57 -14.09 -3.41 -16.02
C ALA A 57 -14.65 -2.23 -16.82
N VAL A 58 -14.32 -1.00 -16.43
CA VAL A 58 -14.75 0.22 -17.14
C VAL A 58 -13.73 0.70 -18.19
N GLY A 59 -12.63 -0.03 -18.41
CA GLY A 59 -11.68 0.23 -19.49
C GLY A 59 -10.70 1.39 -19.26
N VAL A 60 -10.58 1.90 -18.03
CA VAL A 60 -9.76 3.10 -17.72
C VAL A 60 -8.47 2.80 -16.97
N LYS A 61 -8.18 1.54 -16.60
CA LYS A 61 -6.96 1.18 -15.82
C LYS A 61 -5.66 1.70 -16.42
N TYR A 62 -5.61 1.90 -17.74
CA TYR A 62 -4.42 2.39 -18.42
C TYR A 62 -3.96 3.77 -17.94
N VAL A 63 -4.85 4.62 -17.39
CA VAL A 63 -4.48 5.95 -16.86
C VAL A 63 -3.72 5.89 -15.54
N LEU A 64 -3.68 4.73 -14.87
CA LEU A 64 -2.89 4.53 -13.64
C LEU A 64 -1.40 4.34 -13.92
N LYS A 65 -0.99 4.31 -15.19
CA LYS A 65 0.40 4.27 -15.63
C LYS A 65 0.74 5.57 -16.30
N GLU A 66 2.03 5.92 -16.27
CA GLU A 66 2.51 7.10 -16.99
C GLU A 66 2.30 6.91 -18.50
N VAL A 67 1.57 7.84 -19.11
CA VAL A 67 1.34 7.89 -20.56
C VAL A 67 1.94 9.18 -21.11
N PRO A 68 2.99 9.09 -21.95
CA PRO A 68 3.58 10.24 -22.62
C PRO A 68 2.53 11.06 -23.39
N ALA A 69 2.67 12.39 -23.38
CA ALA A 69 1.65 13.28 -23.95
C ALA A 69 1.31 12.97 -25.41
N ASN A 70 2.29 12.54 -26.20
CA ASN A 70 2.14 12.16 -27.61
C ASN A 70 1.47 10.80 -27.83
N GLN A 71 1.28 9.99 -26.78
CA GLN A 71 0.64 8.67 -26.84
C GLN A 71 -0.77 8.67 -26.21
N ARG A 72 -1.25 9.83 -25.74
CA ARG A 72 -2.55 9.94 -25.09
C ARG A 72 -3.67 9.83 -26.12
N THR A 73 -4.68 9.03 -25.81
CA THR A 73 -5.91 8.94 -26.60
C THR A 73 -6.71 10.25 -26.49
N PRO A 74 -7.62 10.54 -27.44
CA PRO A 74 -8.52 11.70 -27.33
C PRO A 74 -9.37 11.71 -26.06
N THR A 75 -9.64 10.54 -25.46
CA THR A 75 -10.42 10.39 -24.23
C THR A 75 -9.58 10.50 -22.96
N TRP A 76 -8.25 10.46 -23.05
CA TRP A 76 -7.35 10.35 -21.90
C TRP A 76 -7.64 11.38 -20.80
N THR A 77 -7.89 12.63 -21.16
CA THR A 77 -8.19 13.70 -20.19
C THR A 77 -9.47 13.42 -19.40
N ASN A 78 -10.51 12.92 -20.08
CA ASN A 78 -11.79 12.60 -19.44
C ASN A 78 -11.63 11.36 -18.55
N ASP A 79 -10.93 10.33 -19.04
CA ASP A 79 -10.70 9.09 -18.30
C ASP A 79 -9.84 9.34 -17.06
N ASN A 80 -8.77 10.14 -17.19
CA ASN A 80 -7.95 10.59 -16.06
C ASN A 80 -8.78 11.36 -15.03
N SER A 81 -9.61 12.32 -15.46
CA SER A 81 -10.47 13.09 -14.55
C SER A 81 -11.49 12.21 -13.83
N ALA A 82 -12.08 11.24 -14.53
CA ALA A 82 -13.01 10.28 -13.95
C ALA A 82 -12.31 9.41 -12.90
N VAL A 83 -11.10 8.92 -13.18
CA VAL A 83 -10.31 8.12 -12.23
C VAL A 83 -9.89 8.95 -11.02
N VAL A 84 -9.44 10.20 -11.19
CA VAL A 84 -9.16 11.13 -10.08
C VAL A 84 -10.38 11.29 -9.17
N ALA A 85 -11.58 11.48 -9.76
CA ALA A 85 -12.81 11.62 -9.00
C ALA A 85 -13.16 10.34 -8.23
N VAL A 86 -13.00 9.17 -8.86
CA VAL A 86 -13.21 7.87 -8.21
C VAL A 86 -12.23 7.65 -7.07
N LEU A 87 -10.93 7.91 -7.28
CA LEU A 87 -9.91 7.77 -6.25
C LEU A 87 -10.19 8.70 -5.07
N THR A 88 -10.52 9.95 -5.32
CA THR A 88 -10.85 10.93 -4.27
C THR A 88 -12.07 10.49 -3.43
N GLN A 89 -13.05 9.82 -4.05
CA GLN A 89 -14.23 9.30 -3.37
C GLN A 89 -13.99 7.99 -2.63
N ALA A 90 -13.00 7.20 -3.06
CA ALA A 90 -12.71 5.87 -2.52
C ALA A 90 -11.66 5.91 -1.40
N ILE A 91 -11.31 7.08 -0.86
CA ILE A 91 -10.33 7.23 0.21
C ILE A 91 -10.90 7.99 1.42
N ASP A 92 -10.45 7.62 2.61
CA ASP A 92 -10.71 8.39 3.83
C ASP A 92 -9.97 9.75 3.82
N LEU A 93 -10.47 10.71 4.61
CA LEU A 93 -9.88 12.04 4.76
C LEU A 93 -8.41 12.01 5.19
N ALA A 94 -8.00 11.01 5.99
CA ALA A 94 -6.61 10.84 6.40
C ALA A 94 -5.65 10.68 5.22
N ASN A 95 -6.15 10.21 4.07
CA ASN A 95 -5.34 9.97 2.87
C ASN A 95 -5.20 11.20 1.96
N LEU A 96 -5.99 12.25 2.19
CA LEU A 96 -5.97 13.45 1.34
C LEU A 96 -4.60 14.14 1.32
N CYS A 97 -3.83 14.07 2.42
CA CYS A 97 -2.52 14.71 2.49
C CYS A 97 -1.52 14.12 1.48
N TYR A 98 -1.63 12.83 1.15
CA TYR A 98 -0.73 12.16 0.20
C TYR A 98 -1.05 12.49 -1.27
N VAL A 99 -2.32 12.75 -1.57
CA VAL A 99 -2.79 12.89 -2.97
C VAL A 99 -3.02 14.33 -3.42
N ARG A 100 -3.04 15.32 -2.51
CA ARG A 100 -3.32 16.74 -2.82
C ARG A 100 -2.45 17.32 -3.94
N ALA A 101 -1.18 16.94 -4.01
CA ALA A 101 -0.25 17.40 -5.05
C ALA A 101 -0.61 16.88 -6.45
N PHE A 102 -1.39 15.80 -6.52
CA PHE A 102 -1.76 15.07 -7.74
C PHE A 102 -3.25 15.21 -8.08
N ARG A 103 -3.91 16.30 -7.65
CA ARG A 103 -5.37 16.49 -7.78
C ARG A 103 -5.93 16.44 -9.22
N GLU A 104 -5.07 16.40 -10.23
CA GLU A 104 -5.38 16.32 -11.66
C GLU A 104 -4.66 15.15 -12.35
N ASP A 105 -4.00 14.27 -11.59
CA ASP A 105 -3.14 13.20 -12.09
C ASP A 105 -3.48 11.86 -11.41
N ALA A 106 -4.23 11.02 -12.11
CA ALA A 106 -4.64 9.70 -11.61
C ALA A 106 -3.44 8.77 -11.33
N CYS A 107 -2.42 8.79 -12.19
CA CYS A 107 -1.21 7.99 -12.04
C CYS A 107 -0.43 8.42 -10.79
N GLY A 108 -0.29 9.74 -10.59
CA GLY A 108 0.31 10.34 -9.42
C GLY A 108 -0.43 9.99 -8.13
N MET A 109 -1.77 10.14 -8.11
CA MET A 109 -2.59 9.77 -6.95
C MET A 109 -2.44 8.29 -6.59
N TRP A 110 -2.54 7.39 -7.59
CA TRP A 110 -2.41 5.94 -7.38
C TRP A 110 -1.04 5.57 -6.79
N SER A 111 0.02 6.14 -7.36
CA SER A 111 1.39 5.92 -6.91
C SER A 111 1.63 6.47 -5.50
N ALA A 112 1.08 7.63 -5.18
CA ALA A 112 1.18 8.23 -3.85
C ALA A 112 0.46 7.41 -2.78
N LEU A 113 -0.76 6.91 -3.07
CA LEU A 113 -1.48 6.00 -2.18
C LEU A 113 -0.71 4.69 -2.00
N LYS A 114 -0.21 4.10 -3.10
CA LYS A 114 0.63 2.90 -3.00
C LYS A 114 1.81 3.11 -2.06
N LYS A 115 2.54 4.21 -2.25
CA LYS A 115 3.71 4.55 -1.42
C LYS A 115 3.36 4.80 0.05
N ALA A 116 2.22 5.44 0.33
CA ALA A 116 1.80 5.72 1.70
C ALA A 116 1.38 4.46 2.47
N HIS A 117 0.79 3.47 1.77
CA HIS A 117 0.24 2.26 2.40
C HIS A 117 1.14 1.04 2.32
N LEU A 118 2.02 0.97 1.31
CA LEU A 118 3.01 -0.08 1.12
C LEU A 118 4.40 0.55 1.15
N ASP A 119 4.97 0.62 2.36
CA ASP A 119 6.35 1.05 2.55
C ASP A 119 7.31 0.00 1.97
N SER A 120 7.69 0.20 0.72
CA SER A 120 8.63 -0.66 0.00
C SER A 120 10.09 -0.36 0.31
N SER A 121 10.40 0.56 1.24
CA SER A 121 11.77 0.86 1.64
C SER A 121 12.46 -0.37 2.24
N THR A 122 13.78 -0.28 2.42
CA THR A 122 14.54 -1.34 3.12
C THR A 122 13.99 -1.55 4.54
N GLY A 123 13.65 -0.45 5.22
CA GLY A 123 13.06 -0.44 6.55
C GLY A 123 11.69 -1.09 6.60
N GLY A 124 10.80 -0.77 5.66
CA GLY A 124 9.46 -1.35 5.59
C GLY A 124 9.49 -2.86 5.41
N ARG A 125 10.36 -3.38 4.52
CA ARG A 125 10.54 -4.83 4.34
C ARG A 125 11.12 -5.50 5.58
N ILE A 126 12.18 -4.92 6.15
CA ILE A 126 12.79 -5.39 7.40
C ILE A 126 11.77 -5.41 8.54
N TYR A 127 10.93 -4.38 8.66
CA TYR A 127 9.88 -4.30 9.68
C TYR A 127 8.96 -5.51 9.63
N TRP A 128 8.43 -5.87 8.45
CA TRP A 128 7.54 -7.02 8.31
C TRP A 128 8.24 -8.36 8.55
N ILE A 129 9.50 -8.51 8.12
CA ILE A 129 10.33 -9.68 8.45
C ILE A 129 10.50 -9.81 9.97
N ARG A 130 10.89 -8.73 10.65
CA ARG A 130 11.04 -8.70 12.11
C ARG A 130 9.72 -9.01 12.79
N LYS A 131 8.61 -8.45 12.32
CA LYS A 131 7.29 -8.68 12.91
C LYS A 131 6.85 -10.15 12.80
N LEU A 132 7.11 -10.81 11.67
CA LEU A 132 6.86 -12.24 11.49
C LEU A 132 7.74 -13.09 12.42
N LEU A 133 9.04 -12.81 12.49
CA LEU A 133 9.99 -13.63 13.26
C LEU A 133 9.85 -13.46 14.78
N HIS A 134 9.39 -12.30 15.25
CA HIS A 134 9.20 -12.04 16.68
C HIS A 134 7.79 -12.28 17.17
N SER A 135 6.82 -12.50 16.29
CA SER A 135 5.46 -12.82 16.72
C SER A 135 5.48 -14.11 17.53
N LYS A 136 5.14 -14.00 18.81
CA LYS A 136 4.96 -15.13 19.72
C LYS A 136 3.49 -15.18 20.09
N MET A 137 2.97 -16.39 20.26
CA MET A 137 1.61 -16.57 20.76
C MET A 137 1.57 -16.11 22.22
N GLU A 138 0.68 -15.16 22.50
CA GLU A 138 0.34 -14.72 23.85
C GLU A 138 -1.04 -15.29 24.20
N GLY A 139 -1.19 -15.84 25.41
CA GLY A 139 -2.43 -16.51 25.81
C GLY A 139 -2.63 -17.88 25.11
N ASP A 140 -3.90 -18.24 24.89
CA ASP A 140 -4.33 -19.55 24.40
C ASP A 140 -5.14 -19.52 23.09
N ASP A 141 -5.35 -18.35 22.48
CA ASP A 141 -6.05 -18.22 21.19
C ASP A 141 -5.10 -18.37 19.99
N ILE A 142 -4.94 -19.61 19.56
CA ILE A 142 -4.13 -19.95 18.38
C ILE A 142 -4.70 -19.37 17.08
N LEU A 143 -6.02 -19.20 16.97
CA LEU A 143 -6.64 -18.71 15.73
C LEU A 143 -6.32 -17.23 15.54
N ALA A 144 -6.49 -16.42 16.58
CA ALA A 144 -6.11 -15.01 16.56
C ALA A 144 -4.60 -14.81 16.29
N HIS A 145 -3.75 -15.69 16.82
CA HIS A 145 -2.32 -15.66 16.53
C HIS A 145 -2.02 -15.97 15.05
N LEU A 146 -2.65 -17.01 14.48
CA LEU A 146 -2.50 -17.36 13.07
C LEU A 146 -3.00 -16.24 12.15
N ASP A 147 -4.11 -15.58 12.48
CA ASP A 147 -4.62 -14.43 11.72
C ASP A 147 -3.62 -13.27 11.73
N THR A 148 -3.02 -12.98 12.89
CA THR A 148 -2.00 -11.92 13.03
C THR A 148 -0.74 -12.22 12.21
N MET A 149 -0.31 -13.49 12.22
CA MET A 149 0.81 -13.99 11.40
C MET A 149 0.49 -13.87 9.90
N SER A 150 -0.71 -14.27 9.49
CA SER A 150 -1.17 -14.19 8.09
C SER A 150 -1.17 -12.74 7.59
N GLN A 151 -1.70 -11.81 8.39
CA GLN A 151 -1.69 -10.38 8.04
C GLN A 151 -0.27 -9.84 7.84
N SER A 152 0.66 -10.23 8.71
CA SER A 152 2.06 -9.80 8.58
C SER A 152 2.73 -10.43 7.35
N TYR A 153 2.38 -11.68 7.02
CA TYR A 153 2.84 -12.37 5.81
C TYR A 153 2.32 -11.70 4.54
N GLU A 154 1.02 -11.38 4.46
CA GLU A 154 0.42 -10.72 3.30
C GLU A 154 1.08 -9.38 3.01
N ARG A 155 1.42 -8.62 4.06
CA ARG A 155 2.15 -7.36 3.94
C ARG A 155 3.54 -7.55 3.38
N LEU A 156 4.31 -8.50 3.91
CA LEU A 156 5.63 -8.79 3.37
C LEU A 156 5.52 -9.27 1.91
N ASN A 157 4.57 -10.16 1.63
CA ASN A 157 4.35 -10.72 0.29
C ASN A 157 3.98 -9.63 -0.73
N ALA A 158 3.19 -8.63 -0.34
CA ALA A 158 2.87 -7.49 -1.20
C ALA A 158 4.09 -6.61 -1.56
N LEU A 159 5.17 -6.68 -0.78
CA LEU A 159 6.42 -5.94 -1.02
C LEU A 159 7.45 -6.74 -1.82
N VAL A 160 7.28 -8.07 -1.94
CA VAL A 160 8.19 -8.96 -2.67
C VAL A 160 7.69 -9.09 -4.10
N THR A 161 8.45 -8.56 -5.06
CA THR A 161 8.13 -8.64 -6.50
C THR A 161 9.26 -9.33 -7.27
N PRO A 162 9.05 -9.74 -8.53
CA PRO A 162 10.14 -10.28 -9.35
C PRO A 162 11.32 -9.32 -9.50
N GLU A 163 11.07 -8.01 -9.56
CA GLU A 163 12.08 -6.96 -9.63
C GLU A 163 12.74 -6.69 -8.28
N LYS A 164 12.06 -7.03 -7.18
CA LYS A 164 12.51 -6.81 -5.80
C LYS A 164 12.24 -8.05 -4.94
N PRO A 165 12.98 -9.16 -5.17
CA PRO A 165 12.77 -10.39 -4.45
C PRO A 165 13.26 -10.28 -3.00
N LEU A 166 12.78 -11.15 -2.11
CA LEU A 166 13.35 -11.29 -0.77
C LEU A 166 14.76 -11.89 -0.86
N THR A 167 15.74 -11.25 -0.22
CA THR A 167 17.15 -11.62 -0.28
C THR A 167 17.70 -12.08 1.08
N PRO A 168 18.76 -12.91 1.10
CA PRO A 168 19.46 -13.25 2.34
C PRO A 168 20.02 -12.02 3.08
N SER A 169 20.37 -10.96 2.35
CA SER A 169 20.85 -9.70 2.92
C SER A 169 19.77 -9.03 3.79
N GLU A 170 18.52 -8.99 3.32
CA GLU A 170 17.42 -8.41 4.10
C GLU A 170 17.10 -9.23 5.34
N VAL A 171 17.18 -10.56 5.26
CA VAL A 171 17.03 -11.45 6.42
C VAL A 171 18.16 -11.20 7.43
N HIS A 172 19.41 -11.05 6.96
CA HIS A 172 20.55 -10.73 7.82
C HIS A 172 20.39 -9.35 8.47
N SER A 173 20.00 -8.32 7.72
CA SER A 173 19.71 -6.99 8.24
C SER A 173 18.58 -7.01 9.27
N ALA A 174 17.52 -7.77 9.02
CA ALA A 174 16.44 -7.95 9.98
C ALA A 174 16.94 -8.61 11.26
N ALA A 175 17.69 -9.72 11.17
CA ALA A 175 18.27 -10.39 12.34
C ALA A 175 19.22 -9.48 13.13
N LEU A 176 20.10 -8.74 12.44
CA LEU A 176 21.02 -7.78 13.05
C LEU A 176 20.25 -6.71 13.82
N LEU A 177 19.29 -6.04 13.19
CA LEU A 177 18.49 -4.99 13.81
C LEU A 177 17.55 -5.51 14.91
N SER A 178 17.25 -6.80 14.90
CA SER A 178 16.50 -7.48 15.97
C SER A 178 17.34 -7.78 17.19
N SER A 179 18.66 -7.87 17.01
CA SER A 179 19.62 -8.24 18.06
C SER A 179 20.12 -7.03 18.87
N ILE A 180 19.75 -5.82 18.47
CA ILE A 180 20.18 -4.57 19.12
C ILE A 180 19.01 -3.90 19.87
N PRO A 181 19.30 -3.12 20.93
CA PRO A 181 18.31 -2.31 21.62
C PRO A 181 17.62 -1.26 20.72
N ASP A 182 16.37 -0.92 21.03
CA ASP A 182 15.55 0.00 20.21
C ASP A 182 16.12 1.44 20.15
N ASP A 183 16.86 1.87 21.17
CA ASP A 183 17.52 3.18 21.22
C ASP A 183 18.59 3.36 20.12
N TRP A 184 19.14 2.26 19.59
CA TRP A 184 20.13 2.25 18.52
C TRP A 184 19.51 2.30 17.11
N ILE A 185 18.18 2.15 17.00
CA ILE A 185 17.49 2.17 15.70
C ILE A 185 17.53 3.57 15.07
N ASN A 186 17.58 4.62 15.89
CA ASN A 186 17.64 6.01 15.40
C ASN A 186 18.84 6.25 14.48
N CYS A 187 19.97 5.62 14.75
CA CYS A 187 21.24 5.76 14.02
C CYS A 187 21.14 5.26 12.57
N VAL A 188 20.25 4.31 12.31
CA VAL A 188 20.03 3.70 10.98
C VAL A 188 18.70 4.12 10.34
N SER A 189 17.89 4.93 11.03
CA SER A 189 16.55 5.33 10.57
C SER A 189 16.54 5.98 9.19
N HIS A 190 17.49 6.88 8.91
CA HIS A 190 17.60 7.52 7.60
C HIS A 190 17.93 6.51 6.49
N LEU A 191 18.81 5.54 6.78
CA LEU A 191 19.14 4.46 5.85
C LEU A 191 17.91 3.57 5.62
N MET A 192 17.17 3.24 6.67
CA MET A 192 15.96 2.41 6.57
C MET A 192 14.88 3.02 5.68
N ASN A 193 14.81 4.35 5.56
CA ASN A 193 13.87 5.03 4.66
C ASN A 193 14.30 5.02 3.18
N GLN A 194 15.49 4.50 2.86
CA GLN A 194 16.00 4.38 1.50
C GLN A 194 15.72 2.99 0.94
N ASP A 195 15.68 2.91 -0.40
CA ASP A 195 15.57 1.65 -1.11
C ASP A 195 16.93 0.96 -1.25
N ASP A 196 16.90 -0.36 -1.10
CA ASP A 196 17.98 -1.30 -1.44
C ASP A 196 19.32 -1.02 -0.75
N ILE A 197 19.23 -0.76 0.55
CA ILE A 197 20.41 -0.54 1.38
C ILE A 197 21.14 -1.86 1.69
N PRO A 198 22.44 -1.97 1.38
CA PRO A 198 23.24 -3.14 1.73
C PRO A 198 23.36 -3.32 3.25
N THR A 199 23.43 -4.58 3.68
CA THR A 199 23.61 -4.90 5.12
C THR A 199 24.91 -4.32 5.66
N GLU A 200 25.95 -4.26 4.82
CA GLU A 200 27.26 -3.69 5.17
C GLU A 200 27.16 -2.21 5.54
N THR A 201 26.31 -1.45 4.84
CA THR A 201 26.06 -0.03 5.12
C THR A 201 25.37 0.15 6.47
N ILE A 202 24.40 -0.71 6.80
CA ILE A 202 23.72 -0.72 8.10
C ILE A 202 24.73 -1.07 9.21
N ALA A 203 25.53 -2.12 9.02
CA ALA A 203 26.54 -2.53 9.99
C ALA A 203 27.62 -1.45 10.21
N LEU A 204 28.02 -0.74 9.15
CA LEU A 204 28.97 0.37 9.26
C LEU A 204 28.40 1.54 10.05
N ALA A 205 27.14 1.91 9.81
CA ALA A 205 26.47 2.96 10.58
C ALA A 205 26.40 2.62 12.08
N LEU A 206 26.05 1.37 12.41
CA LEU A 206 26.04 0.90 13.80
C LEU A 206 27.43 0.93 14.46
N LYS A 207 28.49 0.58 13.70
CA LYS A 207 29.87 0.69 14.21
C LYS A 207 30.29 2.13 14.48
N ASN A 208 29.83 3.08 13.65
CA ASN A 208 30.19 4.48 13.82
C ASN A 208 29.53 5.09 15.07
N GLU A 209 28.31 4.69 15.43
CA GLU A 209 27.63 5.16 16.65
C GLU A 209 28.35 4.74 17.94
N HIS A 210 29.05 3.60 17.91
CA HIS A 210 29.85 3.14 19.06
C HIS A 210 31.04 4.08 19.36
N THR A 211 31.43 4.97 18.44
CA THR A 211 32.67 5.76 18.53
C THR A 211 32.41 7.17 19.03
#